data_AF-A0AA88HUT3-F1
#
_entry.id   AF-A0AA88HUT3-F1
#
_cell.length_a   1.000
_cell.length_b   1.000
_cell.length_c   1.000
_cell.angle_alpha   90.00
_cell.angle_beta   90.00
_cell.angle_gamma   90.00
#
_symmetry.space_group_name_H-M   'P 1'
#
loop_
_entity.id
_entity.type
_entity.pdbx_description
1 polymer ?
#
loop_
_entity_poly.entity_id
_entity_poly.type
_entity_poly.pdbx_seq_one_letter_code
_entity_poly.pdbx_strand_id
1 'polypeptide(L)' 'MVGGTSDLKAPDETVMQVTASVRPAVEERLGKRFDIFQPVAYKSQVVAGRNFFVKGWFSTPVLDVYSVEDSIQDISRRTA' A
#
# COMPACT_ATOMS: atom_id res chain seq x y z
N MET A 1 19.95 -2.63 -6.44
CA MET A 1 20.32 -3.75 -5.55
C MET A 1 19.07 -4.47 -5.11
N VAL A 2 19.10 -5.80 -4.99
CA VAL A 2 18.02 -6.60 -4.39
C VAL A 2 18.07 -6.40 -2.87
N GLY A 3 16.91 -6.24 -2.23
CA GLY A 3 16.76 -6.04 -0.79
C GLY A 3 16.79 -4.59 -0.31
N GLY A 4 17.29 -3.63 -1.12
CA GLY A 4 17.29 -2.21 -0.76
C GLY A 4 15.94 -1.52 -1.04
N THR A 5 15.49 -0.67 -0.12
CA THR A 5 14.35 0.23 -0.35
C THR A 5 14.79 1.44 -1.18
N SER A 6 13.97 1.83 -2.14
CA SER A 6 14.16 3.07 -2.90
C SER A 6 13.92 4.30 -2.02
N ASP A 7 14.35 5.45 -2.53
CA ASP A 7 13.94 6.75 -2.01
C ASP A 7 12.41 6.91 -2.03
N LEU A 8 11.94 7.85 -1.21
CA LEU A 8 10.54 8.22 -1.13
C LEU A 8 10.11 8.86 -2.46
N LYS A 9 9.02 8.34 -3.03
CA LYS A 9 8.46 8.79 -4.31
C LYS A 9 7.01 9.22 -4.14
N ALA A 10 6.57 10.15 -4.97
CA ALA A 10 5.16 10.48 -5.11
C ALA A 10 4.40 9.29 -5.73
N PRO A 11 3.11 9.07 -5.41
CA PRO A 11 2.33 7.96 -5.93
C PRO A 11 2.27 8.02 -7.44
N ASP A 12 2.55 6.89 -8.09
CA ASP A 12 2.33 6.69 -9.51
C ASP A 12 1.03 5.89 -9.76
N GLU A 13 0.64 5.77 -11.02
CA GLU A 13 -0.58 5.05 -11.42
C GLU A 13 -0.55 3.58 -10.95
N THR A 14 0.62 2.95 -10.92
CA THR A 14 0.78 1.57 -10.42
C THR A 14 0.46 1.50 -8.93
N VAL A 15 1.02 2.39 -8.12
CA VAL A 15 0.74 2.44 -6.68
C VAL A 15 -0.72 2.77 -6.42
N MET A 16 -1.35 3.65 -7.21
CA MET A 16 -2.78 3.93 -7.07
C MET A 16 -3.63 2.68 -7.36
N GLN A 17 -3.32 1.91 -8.39
CA GLN A 17 -4.01 0.65 -8.71
C GLN A 17 -3.81 -0.42 -7.63
N VAL A 18 -2.57 -0.60 -7.15
CA VAL A 18 -2.23 -1.54 -6.07
C VAL A 18 -2.98 -1.15 -4.80
N THR A 19 -2.98 0.12 -4.46
CA THR A 19 -3.68 0.68 -3.28
C THR A 19 -5.19 0.42 -3.38
N ALA A 20 -5.79 0.58 -4.56
CA ALA A 20 -7.20 0.27 -4.79
C ALA A 20 -7.52 -1.23 -4.71
N SER A 21 -6.62 -2.10 -5.20
CA SER A 21 -6.84 -3.56 -5.20
C SER A 21 -6.66 -4.18 -3.81
N VAL A 22 -5.79 -3.63 -2.96
CA VAL A 22 -5.59 -4.15 -1.59
C VAL A 22 -6.57 -3.57 -0.57
N ARG A 23 -7.28 -2.49 -0.89
CA ARG A 23 -8.29 -1.88 -0.02
C ARG A 23 -9.21 -2.91 0.66
N PRO A 24 -9.89 -3.84 -0.05
CA PRO A 24 -10.76 -4.81 0.60
C PRO A 24 -10.02 -5.72 1.60
N ALA A 25 -8.78 -6.13 1.28
CA ALA A 25 -7.98 -6.96 2.18
C ALA A 25 -7.51 -6.18 3.43
N VAL A 26 -7.24 -4.89 3.28
CA VAL A 26 -6.88 -4.00 4.40
C VAL A 26 -8.09 -3.74 5.29
N GLU A 27 -9.27 -3.53 4.71
CA GLU A 27 -10.54 -3.38 5.45
C GLU A 27 -10.90 -4.65 6.24
N GLU A 28 -10.71 -5.83 5.63
CA GLU A 28 -10.93 -7.12 6.28
C GLU A 28 -9.96 -7.34 7.45
N ARG A 29 -8.67 -7.06 7.24
CA ARG A 29 -7.64 -7.21 8.30
C ARG A 29 -7.84 -6.26 9.47
N LEU A 30 -8.24 -5.01 9.18
CA LEU A 30 -8.44 -3.99 10.21
C LEU A 30 -9.85 -4.03 10.81
N GLY A 31 -10.77 -4.79 10.22
CA GLY A 31 -12.18 -4.85 10.62
C GLY A 31 -12.90 -3.50 10.50
N LYS A 32 -12.40 -2.60 9.65
CA LYS A 32 -12.89 -1.22 9.48
C LYS A 32 -13.04 -0.93 8.00
N ARG A 33 -14.09 -0.18 7.63
CA ARG A 33 -14.25 0.35 6.27
C ARG A 33 -13.59 1.71 6.15
N PHE A 34 -12.85 1.93 5.08
CA PHE A 34 -12.29 3.24 4.76
C PHE A 34 -13.19 3.89 3.73
N ASP A 35 -13.53 5.17 3.87
CA ASP A 35 -14.25 5.92 2.84
C ASP A 35 -13.27 6.51 1.82
N ILE A 36 -12.17 7.05 2.34
CA ILE A 36 -11.06 7.63 1.57
C ILE A 36 -9.84 6.73 1.76
N PHE A 37 -9.15 6.41 0.66
CA PHE A 37 -7.89 5.67 0.69
C PHE A 37 -6.96 6.27 -0.37
N GLN A 38 -6.22 7.32 0.00
CA GLN A 38 -5.43 8.11 -0.94
C GLN A 38 -3.93 8.00 -0.61
N PRO A 39 -3.11 7.44 -1.53
CA PRO A 39 -1.67 7.37 -1.32
C PRO A 39 -1.05 8.79 -1.46
N VAL A 40 -0.06 9.08 -0.63
CA VAL A 40 0.66 10.37 -0.56
C VAL A 40 2.12 10.21 -0.92
N ALA A 41 2.72 9.10 -0.49
CA ALA A 41 4.10 8.80 -0.80
C ALA A 41 4.31 7.29 -0.74
N TYR A 42 5.31 6.78 -1.44
CA TYR A 42 5.65 5.37 -1.35
C TYR A 42 7.16 5.12 -1.44
N LYS A 43 7.59 3.95 -0.95
CA LYS A 43 8.91 3.36 -1.23
C LYS A 43 8.71 2.00 -1.83
N SER A 44 9.64 1.58 -2.69
CA SER A 44 9.62 0.24 -3.29
C SER A 44 10.87 -0.54 -2.92
N GLN A 45 10.75 -1.85 -2.74
CA GLN A 45 11.87 -2.75 -2.47
C GLN A 45 11.82 -3.92 -3.44
N VAL A 46 12.93 -4.19 -4.11
CA VAL A 46 13.07 -5.33 -5.03
C VAL A 46 13.46 -6.57 -4.22
N VAL A 47 12.64 -7.62 -4.26
CA VAL A 47 12.87 -8.92 -3.59
C VAL A 47 12.59 -10.06 -4.58
N ALA A 48 12.13 -11.24 -4.15
CA ALA A 48 11.52 -12.25 -5.02
C ALA A 48 10.10 -11.81 -5.47
N GLY A 49 10.02 -10.62 -6.08
CA GLY A 49 8.80 -9.83 -6.26
C GLY A 49 9.11 -8.35 -5.99
N ARG A 50 8.07 -7.56 -5.71
CA ARG A 50 8.24 -6.15 -5.36
C ARG A 50 7.35 -5.80 -4.18
N ASN A 51 7.96 -5.26 -3.13
CA ASN A 51 7.23 -4.72 -1.99
C ASN A 51 7.03 -3.23 -2.22
N PHE A 52 5.83 -2.74 -1.92
CA PHE A 52 5.46 -1.33 -1.91
C PHE A 52 5.09 -0.94 -0.48
N PHE A 53 5.82 0.03 0.06
CA PHE A 53 5.52 0.68 1.32
C PHE A 53 4.78 1.96 0.99
N VAL A 54 3.47 1.98 1.16
CA VAL A 54 2.63 3.10 0.76
C VAL A 54 2.18 3.85 2.00
N LYS A 55 2.50 5.14 2.06
CA LYS A 55 1.95 6.08 3.04
C LYS A 55 0.76 6.77 2.38
N GLY A 56 -0.41 6.67 3.01
CA GLY A 56 -1.63 7.32 2.54
C GLY A 56 -2.42 7.97 3.67
N TRP A 57 -3.41 8.76 3.30
CA TRP A 57 -4.46 9.21 4.18
C TRP A 57 -5.65 8.27 4.04
N PHE A 58 -6.22 7.87 5.17
CA PHE A 58 -7.50 7.18 5.20
C PHE A 58 -8.46 7.94 6.10
N SER A 59 -9.71 7.99 5.67
CA SER A 59 -10.81 8.44 6.50
C SER A 59 -11.68 7.24 6.82
N THR A 60 -11.90 6.98 8.09
CA THR A 60 -13.01 6.15 8.54
C THR A 60 -14.24 7.04 8.81
N PRO A 61 -15.47 6.50 8.76
CA PRO A 61 -16.68 7.28 9.04
C PRO A 61 -16.76 7.79 10.48
N VAL A 62 -15.99 7.17 11.39
CA VAL A 62 -15.61 7.76 12.69
C VAL A 62 -14.29 8.48 12.47
N LEU A 63 -14.23 9.77 12.81
CA LEU A 63 -13.17 10.72 12.46
C LEU A 63 -11.80 10.37 13.10
N ASP A 64 -11.16 9.31 12.62
CA ASP A 64 -9.83 8.88 13.02
C ASP A 64 -8.93 8.82 11.79
N VAL A 65 -8.03 9.80 11.69
CA VAL A 65 -6.99 9.83 10.65
C VAL A 65 -5.84 8.96 11.12
N TYR A 66 -5.77 7.72 10.64
CA TYR A 66 -4.65 6.83 10.94
C TYR A 66 -3.49 7.08 9.97
N SER A 67 -2.28 6.66 10.36
CA SER A 67 -1.17 6.42 9.44
C SER A 67 -0.87 4.92 9.52
N VAL A 68 -1.07 4.20 8.42
CA VAL A 68 -0.95 2.75 8.26
C VAL A 68 0.27 2.60 7.37
N GLU A 69 1.34 2.07 7.96
CA GLU A 69 2.52 1.65 7.24
C GLU A 69 2.38 0.14 6.97
N ASP A 70 1.42 -0.23 6.12
CA ASP A 70 1.29 -1.62 5.70
C ASP A 70 2.25 -1.90 4.53
N SER A 71 2.95 -3.03 4.62
CA SER A 71 3.85 -3.49 3.57
C SER A 71 3.02 -4.29 2.57
N ILE A 72 2.72 -3.67 1.42
CA ILE A 72 1.96 -4.32 0.36
C ILE A 72 2.93 -5.11 -0.53
N GLN A 73 2.78 -6.43 -0.57
CA GLN A 73 3.59 -7.29 -1.42
C GLN A 73 2.82 -7.59 -2.71
N ASP A 74 3.39 -7.22 -3.86
CA ASP A 74 2.87 -7.68 -5.15
C ASP A 74 3.28 -9.16 -5.34
N ILE A 75 2.31 -10.07 -5.20
CA ILE A 75 2.50 -11.53 -5.34
C ILE A 75 2.25 -11.98 -6.79
N SER A 76 2.20 -11.08 -7.78
CA SER A 76 1.81 -11.41 -9.17
C SER A 76 2.79 -12.34 -9.92
N ARG A 77 3.81 -12.90 -9.25
CA ARG A 77 4.79 -13.85 -9.81
C ARG A 77 5.00 -15.15 -9.01
N ARG A 78 4.09 -15.54 -8.12
CA ARG A 78 4.07 -16.93 -7.60
C ARG A 78 3.32 -17.85 -8.57
N THR A 79 3.92 -18.10 -9.71
CA THR A 79 3.63 -19.29 -10.53
C THR A 79 4.92 -19.71 -11.21
N ALA A 80 5.69 -20.53 -10.49
CA ALA A 80 6.61 -21.55 -10.99
C ALA A 80 7.08 -22.37 -9.79
#